data_AF-R6X894-F1
#
_entry.id   AF-R6X894-F1
#
_cell.length_a   1.000
_cell.length_b   1.000
_cell.length_c   1.000
_cell.angle_alpha   90.00
_cell.angle_beta   90.00
_cell.angle_gamma   90.00
#
_symmetry.space_group_name_H-M   'P 1'
#
loop_
_entity.id
_entity.type
_entity.pdbx_description
1 polymer ?
#
loop_
_entity_poly.entity_id
_entity_poly.type
_entity_poly.pdbx_seq_one_letter_code
_entity_poly.pdbx_strand_id
1 'polypeptide(L)'
;MNKTIHVSAIVLAILILTVGCQGKKGGSRAEDEGSNTVLADSTIQKYSGKATVTGSEYLDKLSEICRYSVDSLDGGGCSLDLDILESRFADEIFLDLDEDVRKDDFALSVKDWFDRTAFLYYCSSLYELRVRYDRNNYSFDTTAVETPGSTMLTGEMRPSMSVLQKVFPDKRVRDAASALLNMLYKTPDFNDVSKHLGELVDAYKSAAFASGMPIDTAKIGKAFANEDAYYDKSAFVPDIKRFRDARAYFDSAAVQIKDPVGEIEARMKAPMDFDTKCVYAIELSHVQPVDCVDTLGALIESRIYSRYLLEVWENWRAEAQFGWFGCSNDSEIPNAYYLKIRNICANTMIRHIQKHPEDNDAYLRLFRLLYCEPIHRGGGLFGNEVVAILCHLRSAEY
;
A
#
# COMPACT_ATOMS: atom_id res chain seq x y z
N MET A 1 -25.99 -25.58 -2.51
CA MET A 1 -26.22 -24.64 -3.63
C MET A 1 -24.87 -24.13 -4.14
N ASN A 2 -24.82 -23.47 -5.30
CA ASN A 2 -23.60 -23.38 -6.11
C ASN A 2 -22.45 -22.59 -5.46
N LYS A 3 -21.25 -23.18 -5.47
CA LYS A 3 -19.97 -22.47 -5.34
C LYS A 3 -19.63 -21.85 -6.70
N THR A 4 -19.60 -20.51 -6.80
CA THR A 4 -18.92 -19.65 -7.82
C THR A 4 -19.62 -18.28 -7.80
N ILE A 5 -19.04 -17.32 -7.08
CA ILE A 5 -19.40 -15.88 -6.91
C ILE A 5 -18.71 -15.44 -5.59
N HIS A 6 -17.88 -14.40 -5.49
CA HIS A 6 -17.24 -13.52 -6.49
C HIS A 6 -15.71 -13.51 -6.30
N VAL A 7 -14.95 -13.61 -7.38
CA VAL A 7 -13.51 -13.20 -7.44
C VAL A 7 -13.34 -12.33 -8.68
N SER A 8 -14.23 -11.35 -8.83
CA SER A 8 -14.48 -10.66 -10.11
C SER A 8 -14.83 -9.18 -9.98
N ALA A 9 -14.75 -8.61 -8.77
CA ALA A 9 -15.10 -7.21 -8.50
C ALA A 9 -13.95 -6.23 -8.79
N ILE A 10 -12.70 -6.71 -8.80
CA ILE A 10 -11.48 -5.87 -8.84
C ILE A 10 -11.06 -5.49 -10.30
N VAL A 11 -11.62 -6.13 -11.32
CA VAL A 11 -11.10 -6.04 -12.71
C VAL A 11 -11.76 -4.91 -13.55
N LEU A 12 -12.60 -4.05 -12.96
CA LEU A 12 -13.55 -3.21 -13.73
C LEU A 12 -13.44 -1.67 -13.56
N ALA A 13 -12.27 -1.14 -13.17
CA ALA A 13 -12.07 0.29 -12.88
C ALA A 13 -11.39 1.13 -14.00
N ILE A 14 -11.33 0.65 -15.26
CA ILE A 14 -10.55 1.28 -16.35
C ILE A 14 -11.42 2.11 -17.33
N LEU A 15 -12.74 2.12 -17.20
CA LEU A 15 -13.66 2.35 -18.34
C LEU A 15 -14.48 3.68 -18.38
N ILE A 16 -14.19 4.69 -17.55
CA ILE A 16 -14.94 5.97 -17.57
C ILE A 16 -13.98 7.17 -17.60
N LEU A 17 -13.61 7.62 -18.81
CA LEU A 17 -12.58 8.65 -19.00
C LEU A 17 -12.80 9.50 -20.30
N THR A 18 -13.50 10.65 -20.20
CA THR A 18 -13.54 11.81 -21.17
C THR A 18 -13.84 13.15 -20.39
N VAL A 19 -14.25 14.37 -20.83
CA VAL A 19 -14.54 15.06 -22.13
C VAL A 19 -14.12 16.57 -22.06
N GLY A 20 -13.31 17.08 -23.02
CA GLY A 20 -12.83 18.49 -23.20
C GLY A 20 -12.04 19.22 -22.07
N CYS A 21 -11.21 20.27 -22.29
CA CYS A 21 -10.56 20.77 -23.53
C CYS A 21 -9.63 22.04 -23.36
N GLN A 22 -8.32 21.88 -23.62
CA GLN A 22 -7.34 22.87 -24.17
C GLN A 22 -6.88 24.13 -23.37
N GLY A 23 -5.57 24.22 -23.06
CA GLY A 23 -4.86 25.47 -22.65
C GLY A 23 -3.32 25.46 -22.88
N LYS A 24 -2.68 26.64 -22.97
CA LYS A 24 -1.22 26.89 -23.24
C LYS A 24 -0.75 28.14 -22.44
N LYS A 25 0.51 28.36 -22.00
CA LYS A 25 1.80 27.61 -22.02
C LYS A 25 2.85 28.29 -21.10
N GLY A 26 3.65 27.52 -20.34
CA GLY A 26 5.01 27.86 -19.85
C GLY A 26 5.14 28.84 -18.65
N GLY A 27 6.27 28.90 -17.93
CA GLY A 27 7.45 28.02 -17.95
C GLY A 27 8.70 28.55 -17.22
N SER A 28 9.61 27.62 -16.83
CA SER A 28 10.93 27.78 -16.15
C SER A 28 10.94 28.11 -14.64
N ARG A 29 12.03 27.89 -13.87
CA ARG A 29 12.94 26.71 -13.64
C ARG A 29 13.99 27.10 -12.55
N ALA A 30 14.54 26.09 -11.85
CA ALA A 30 15.68 26.12 -10.89
C ALA A 30 15.25 26.27 -9.40
N GLU A 31 15.96 25.70 -8.41
CA GLU A 31 17.22 24.90 -8.42
C GLU A 31 17.25 23.84 -7.28
N ASP A 32 18.16 22.86 -7.35
CA ASP A 32 18.24 21.69 -6.43
C ASP A 32 18.98 21.96 -5.10
N GLU A 33 18.55 21.32 -4.00
CA GLU A 33 19.43 20.93 -2.89
C GLU A 33 19.03 19.58 -2.24
N GLY A 34 20.02 18.79 -1.79
CA GLY A 34 19.89 18.04 -0.53
C GLY A 34 19.36 16.59 -0.53
N SER A 35 19.62 15.76 -1.54
CA SER A 35 19.30 14.33 -1.47
C SER A 35 20.12 13.59 -0.39
N ASN A 36 19.53 13.38 0.79
CA ASN A 36 20.09 12.56 1.88
C ASN A 36 19.31 11.25 2.01
N THR A 37 19.69 10.25 1.21
CA THR A 37 19.25 8.86 1.40
C THR A 37 19.90 8.27 2.65
N VAL A 38 19.12 8.07 3.73
CA VAL A 38 19.62 7.50 4.99
C VAL A 38 18.75 6.34 5.46
N LEU A 39 19.23 5.13 5.21
CA LEU A 39 18.97 3.94 6.03
C LEU A 39 20.30 3.52 6.65
N ALA A 40 20.52 3.82 7.93
CA ALA A 40 21.73 3.45 8.66
C ALA A 40 21.53 3.30 10.19
N ASP A 41 21.92 2.13 10.70
CA ASP A 41 22.67 1.91 11.94
C ASP A 41 22.11 2.23 13.35
N SER A 42 20.83 2.59 13.51
CA SER A 42 20.22 2.64 14.86
C SER A 42 18.89 1.89 15.04
N THR A 43 18.15 1.62 13.96
CA THR A 43 16.78 1.06 13.98
C THR A 43 16.64 -0.32 14.64
N ILE A 44 17.73 -1.08 14.77
CA ILE A 44 17.77 -2.41 15.41
C ILE A 44 17.85 -2.31 16.95
N GLN A 45 18.16 -1.13 17.52
CA GLN A 45 18.46 -1.01 18.93
C GLN A 45 17.23 -1.22 19.83
N LYS A 46 17.10 -2.47 20.32
CA LYS A 46 16.31 -2.90 21.49
C LYS A 46 14.82 -3.23 21.26
N TYR A 47 14.42 -3.62 20.04
CA TYR A 47 13.16 -4.32 19.68
C TYR A 47 11.80 -3.67 20.02
N SER A 48 11.72 -2.67 20.90
CA SER A 48 10.48 -1.97 21.30
C SER A 48 10.86 -0.61 21.91
N GLY A 49 11.25 0.36 21.07
CA GLY A 49 11.95 1.55 21.59
C GLY A 49 12.18 2.70 20.62
N LYS A 50 11.08 3.26 20.08
CA LYS A 50 10.98 4.51 19.30
C LYS A 50 11.34 4.45 17.80
N ALA A 51 10.47 5.10 17.01
CA ALA A 51 10.60 5.39 15.57
C ALA A 51 11.11 4.24 14.65
N THR A 52 10.52 3.06 14.76
CA THR A 52 10.42 2.11 13.63
C THR A 52 9.65 2.76 12.48
N VAL A 53 9.98 2.47 11.21
CA VAL A 53 9.30 3.13 10.06
C VAL A 53 7.87 2.65 9.84
N THR A 54 7.45 1.60 10.53
CA THR A 54 6.09 1.05 10.60
C THR A 54 5.32 1.46 11.87
N GLY A 55 5.98 2.10 12.84
CA GLY A 55 5.45 2.29 14.19
C GLY A 55 4.59 3.53 14.41
N SER A 56 3.83 3.53 15.50
CA SER A 56 2.93 4.61 15.93
C SER A 56 3.61 5.98 15.94
N GLU A 57 4.76 6.10 16.60
CA GLU A 57 5.55 7.35 16.71
C GLU A 57 6.14 7.85 15.37
N TYR A 58 6.12 7.03 14.31
CA TYR A 58 6.47 7.45 12.96
C TYR A 58 5.22 7.86 12.17
N LEU A 59 4.15 7.08 12.29
CA LEU A 59 2.83 7.38 11.73
C LEU A 59 2.25 8.69 12.28
N ASP A 60 2.44 8.99 13.57
CA ASP A 60 2.09 10.26 14.20
C ASP A 60 2.74 11.41 13.42
N LYS A 61 4.06 11.38 13.24
CA LYS A 61 4.85 12.40 12.53
C LYS A 61 4.53 12.48 11.04
N LEU A 62 4.06 11.39 10.41
CA LEU A 62 3.52 11.45 9.06
C LEU A 62 2.14 12.12 9.02
N SER A 63 1.28 11.83 10.00
CA SER A 63 -0.05 12.45 10.11
C SER A 63 0.03 13.93 10.48
N GLU A 64 1.01 14.35 11.30
CA GLU A 64 1.28 15.75 11.61
C GLU A 64 1.63 16.57 10.36
N ILE A 65 2.39 16.00 9.42
CA ILE A 65 2.71 16.65 8.13
C ILE A 65 1.44 16.95 7.32
N CYS A 66 0.39 16.15 7.44
CA CYS A 66 -0.90 16.41 6.78
C CYS A 66 -1.89 17.26 7.61
N ARG A 67 -1.48 17.80 8.76
CA ARG A 67 -2.36 18.51 9.70
C ARG A 67 -1.96 19.99 9.91
N TYR A 68 -0.95 20.51 9.21
CA TYR A 68 -0.34 21.82 9.52
C TYR A 68 -0.34 22.84 8.38
N SER A 69 -1.49 23.48 8.16
CA SER A 69 -1.58 24.84 7.59
C SER A 69 -2.80 25.61 8.13
N VAL A 70 -2.96 25.64 9.46
CA VAL A 70 -4.16 26.17 10.14
C VAL A 70 -4.12 27.70 10.36
N ASP A 71 -3.47 28.44 9.46
CA ASP A 71 -3.57 29.91 9.38
C ASP A 71 -4.68 30.37 8.41
N SER A 72 -5.21 29.48 7.54
CA SER A 72 -6.43 29.75 6.77
C SER A 72 -7.67 29.55 7.64
N LEU A 73 -8.13 30.62 8.28
CA LEU A 73 -9.34 30.63 9.13
C LEU A 73 -10.66 30.43 8.36
N ASP A 74 -10.63 30.43 7.03
CA ASP A 74 -11.78 30.10 6.18
C ASP A 74 -12.02 28.58 6.16
N GLY A 75 -13.04 28.13 6.88
CA GLY A 75 -13.39 26.73 7.08
C GLY A 75 -13.88 26.02 5.81
N GLY A 76 -12.94 25.62 4.95
CA GLY A 76 -13.18 24.92 3.69
C GLY A 76 -11.99 24.10 3.18
N GLY A 77 -11.06 23.75 4.07
CA GLY A 77 -9.76 23.18 3.71
C GLY A 77 -9.84 21.86 2.94
N CYS A 78 -9.44 21.88 1.68
CA CYS A 78 -8.82 20.71 1.05
C CYS A 78 -7.49 20.46 1.77
N SER A 79 -7.17 19.20 2.11
CA SER A 79 -5.82 18.87 2.62
C SER A 79 -4.80 19.05 1.49
N LEU A 80 -4.11 20.20 1.47
CA LEU A 80 -3.11 20.54 0.45
C LEU A 80 -1.84 19.67 0.56
N ASP A 81 -1.70 18.89 1.63
CA ASP A 81 -0.46 18.20 2.00
C ASP A 81 -0.39 16.72 1.57
N LEU A 82 -1.31 16.26 0.71
CA LEU A 82 -1.37 14.86 0.29
C LEU A 82 -0.36 14.50 -0.80
N ASP A 83 -0.09 15.43 -1.71
CA ASP A 83 0.98 15.27 -2.69
C ASP A 83 2.37 15.35 -2.04
N ILE A 84 2.50 16.04 -0.91
CA ILE A 84 3.71 16.07 -0.10
C ILE A 84 4.06 14.65 0.37
N LEU A 85 3.13 13.89 0.95
CA LEU A 85 3.42 12.51 1.36
C LEU A 85 3.64 11.57 0.17
N GLU A 86 2.80 11.62 -0.87
CA GLU A 86 2.99 10.75 -2.05
C GLU A 86 4.32 11.05 -2.77
N SER A 87 4.67 12.32 -2.97
CA SER A 87 5.93 12.72 -3.63
C SER A 87 7.15 12.47 -2.76
N ARG A 88 7.04 12.55 -1.42
CA ARG A 88 8.12 12.24 -0.47
C ARG A 88 8.59 10.79 -0.58
N PHE A 89 7.67 9.84 -0.78
CA PHE A 89 7.98 8.42 -0.84
C PHE A 89 8.03 7.85 -2.27
N ALA A 90 7.73 8.65 -3.29
CA ALA A 90 7.69 8.27 -4.70
C ALA A 90 8.99 7.59 -5.20
N ASP A 91 10.17 8.08 -4.81
CA ASP A 91 11.45 7.47 -5.19
C ASP A 91 11.75 6.16 -4.44
N GLU A 92 10.98 5.84 -3.39
CA GLU A 92 11.13 4.66 -2.52
C GLU A 92 10.06 3.56 -2.76
N ILE A 93 9.13 3.75 -3.71
CA ILE A 93 8.08 2.76 -4.04
C ILE A 93 8.63 1.47 -4.69
N PHE A 94 9.87 1.49 -5.13
CA PHE A 94 10.52 0.44 -5.91
C PHE A 94 11.25 -0.55 -5.02
N LEU A 95 11.29 -1.83 -5.44
CA LEU A 95 11.91 -2.88 -4.66
C LEU A 95 13.43 -2.83 -4.79
N ASP A 96 14.13 -2.12 -3.92
CA ASP A 96 15.57 -2.37 -3.79
C ASP A 96 15.80 -3.71 -3.10
N LEU A 97 16.75 -4.49 -3.64
CA LEU A 97 17.02 -5.86 -3.16
C LEU A 97 18.10 -5.82 -2.08
N ASP A 98 17.72 -6.27 -0.88
CA ASP A 98 18.57 -6.42 0.30
C ASP A 98 19.91 -7.09 -0.04
N GLU A 99 20.99 -6.71 0.65
CA GLU A 99 22.35 -7.18 0.33
C GLU A 99 22.53 -8.70 0.43
N ASP A 100 21.76 -9.38 1.31
CA ASP A 100 21.78 -10.83 1.47
C ASP A 100 20.79 -11.58 0.56
N VAL A 101 19.99 -10.86 -0.25
CA VAL A 101 19.16 -11.46 -1.31
C VAL A 101 20.03 -11.68 -2.55
N ARG A 102 20.11 -12.93 -3.00
CA ARG A 102 20.91 -13.31 -4.17
C ARG A 102 20.30 -12.66 -5.41
N LYS A 103 21.08 -11.93 -6.20
CA LYS A 103 20.59 -11.22 -7.39
C LYS A 103 20.58 -12.17 -8.60
N ASP A 104 19.79 -13.23 -8.48
CA ASP A 104 19.54 -14.26 -9.50
C ASP A 104 18.32 -13.91 -10.38
N ASP A 105 18.15 -14.66 -11.48
CA ASP A 105 17.08 -14.44 -12.47
C ASP A 105 15.68 -14.38 -11.82
N PHE A 106 15.44 -15.14 -10.74
CA PHE A 106 14.19 -15.12 -10.00
C PHE A 106 14.01 -13.80 -9.24
N ALA A 107 14.95 -13.42 -8.38
CA ALA A 107 14.85 -12.17 -7.62
C ALA A 107 14.82 -10.94 -8.54
N LEU A 108 15.60 -10.95 -9.63
CA LEU A 108 15.62 -9.89 -10.63
C LEU A 108 14.29 -9.78 -11.38
N SER A 109 13.67 -10.90 -11.78
CA SER A 109 12.37 -10.88 -12.46
C SER A 109 11.21 -10.53 -11.51
N VAL A 110 11.31 -10.90 -10.22
CA VAL A 110 10.35 -10.45 -9.19
C VAL A 110 10.48 -8.95 -8.94
N LYS A 111 11.70 -8.41 -8.79
CA LYS A 111 11.94 -6.97 -8.69
C LYS A 111 11.36 -6.23 -9.89
N ASP A 112 11.71 -6.66 -11.09
CA ASP A 112 11.26 -6.06 -12.34
C ASP A 112 9.72 -6.01 -12.43
N TRP A 113 9.02 -7.10 -12.09
CA TRP A 113 7.56 -7.11 -12.01
C TRP A 113 7.01 -6.18 -10.92
N PHE A 114 7.58 -6.22 -9.71
CA PHE A 114 7.19 -5.36 -8.58
C PHE A 114 7.31 -3.88 -8.93
N ASP A 115 8.44 -3.47 -9.49
CA ASP A 115 8.69 -2.08 -9.87
C ASP A 115 7.68 -1.58 -10.91
N ARG A 116 7.31 -2.45 -11.86
CA ARG A 116 6.34 -2.16 -12.92
C ARG A 116 4.91 -2.03 -12.40
N THR A 117 4.51 -2.79 -11.38
CA THR A 117 3.18 -2.64 -10.76
C THR A 117 3.15 -1.47 -9.77
N ALA A 118 4.18 -1.30 -8.93
CA ALA A 118 4.31 -0.19 -7.99
C ALA A 118 4.20 1.18 -8.68
N PHE A 119 4.83 1.33 -9.85
CA PHE A 119 4.72 2.54 -10.67
C PHE A 119 3.27 2.84 -11.13
N LEU A 120 2.52 1.82 -11.55
CA LEU A 120 1.11 2.00 -11.94
C LEU A 120 0.21 2.33 -10.75
N TYR A 121 0.42 1.68 -9.60
CA TYR A 121 -0.32 1.96 -8.37
C TYR A 121 -0.06 3.39 -7.85
N TYR A 122 1.17 3.88 -8.00
CA TYR A 122 1.51 5.28 -7.73
C TYR A 122 0.83 6.23 -8.72
N CYS A 123 0.86 5.93 -10.03
CA CYS A 123 0.15 6.73 -11.03
C CYS A 123 -1.38 6.78 -10.80
N SER A 124 -2.00 5.70 -10.33
CA SER A 124 -3.42 5.69 -9.92
C SER A 124 -3.66 6.62 -8.73
N SER A 125 -2.78 6.55 -7.72
CA SER A 125 -2.89 7.38 -6.51
C SER A 125 -2.77 8.88 -6.83
N LEU A 126 -1.85 9.25 -7.74
CA LEU A 126 -1.75 10.62 -8.26
C LEU A 126 -2.98 11.05 -9.08
N TYR A 127 -3.54 10.16 -9.90
CA TYR A 127 -4.76 10.44 -10.67
C TYR A 127 -5.95 10.75 -9.76
N GLU A 128 -6.18 9.91 -8.74
CA GLU A 128 -7.25 10.11 -7.76
C GLU A 128 -7.11 11.42 -6.98
N LEU A 129 -5.90 11.74 -6.50
CA LEU A 129 -5.63 13.01 -5.82
C LEU A 129 -5.96 14.20 -6.71
N ARG A 130 -5.61 14.12 -8.00
CA ARG A 130 -5.83 15.22 -8.91
C ARG A 130 -7.31 15.42 -9.25
N VAL A 131 -8.05 14.34 -9.54
CA VAL A 131 -9.51 14.39 -9.68
C VAL A 131 -10.19 15.04 -8.47
N ARG A 132 -9.69 14.79 -7.25
CA ARG A 132 -10.19 15.43 -6.02
C ARG A 132 -9.92 16.94 -5.99
N TYR A 133 -8.70 17.37 -6.34
CA TYR A 133 -8.32 18.79 -6.40
C TYR A 133 -9.20 19.57 -7.40
N ASP A 134 -9.27 19.07 -8.63
CA ASP A 134 -10.01 19.75 -9.70
C ASP A 134 -11.51 19.79 -9.39
N ARG A 135 -12.09 18.72 -8.81
CA ARG A 135 -13.49 18.72 -8.34
C ARG A 135 -13.76 19.79 -7.27
N ASN A 136 -12.86 19.92 -6.29
CA ASN A 136 -13.11 20.79 -5.14
C ASN A 136 -12.96 22.28 -5.51
N ASN A 137 -12.09 22.64 -6.46
CA ASN A 137 -11.99 24.01 -7.00
C ASN A 137 -13.30 24.53 -7.60
N TYR A 138 -14.16 23.66 -8.15
CA TYR A 138 -15.48 24.03 -8.67
C TYR A 138 -16.57 24.22 -7.59
N SER A 139 -16.25 24.03 -6.30
CA SER A 139 -17.26 23.99 -5.22
C SER A 139 -17.28 25.21 -4.28
N PHE A 140 -16.31 26.13 -4.40
CA PHE A 140 -16.21 27.32 -3.54
C PHE A 140 -16.51 28.61 -4.31
N ASP A 141 -17.52 29.34 -3.85
CA ASP A 141 -17.89 30.69 -4.31
C ASP A 141 -16.93 31.75 -3.70
N THR A 142 -15.63 31.54 -3.86
CA THR A 142 -14.57 32.39 -3.33
C THR A 142 -14.16 33.45 -4.33
N THR A 143 -14.24 34.72 -3.93
CA THR A 143 -13.78 35.89 -4.71
C THR A 143 -12.25 36.00 -4.83
N ALA A 144 -11.52 34.95 -4.50
CA ALA A 144 -10.09 34.81 -4.76
C ALA A 144 -9.88 34.68 -6.28
N VAL A 145 -9.12 35.61 -6.87
CA VAL A 145 -8.86 35.62 -8.31
C VAL A 145 -8.10 34.35 -8.71
N GLU A 146 -8.70 33.57 -9.60
CA GLU A 146 -8.06 32.39 -10.20
C GLU A 146 -6.65 32.71 -10.67
N THR A 147 -5.71 31.77 -10.50
CA THR A 147 -4.47 31.74 -11.27
C THR A 147 -4.50 30.54 -12.21
N PRO A 148 -5.05 30.69 -13.44
CA PRO A 148 -5.14 29.61 -14.40
C PRO A 148 -3.76 29.02 -14.70
N GLY A 149 -3.62 27.70 -14.51
CA GLY A 149 -2.38 26.99 -14.78
C GLY A 149 -1.53 26.62 -13.56
N SER A 150 -2.01 26.87 -12.34
CA SER A 150 -1.47 26.17 -11.17
C SER A 150 -1.83 24.67 -11.24
N THR A 151 -0.86 23.81 -10.92
CA THR A 151 -1.02 22.34 -10.89
C THR A 151 -0.90 21.87 -9.46
N MET A 152 -1.86 21.11 -8.91
CA MET A 152 -1.81 20.60 -7.52
C MET A 152 -0.41 20.08 -7.14
N LEU A 153 0.13 19.21 -8.00
CA LEU A 153 1.48 18.69 -7.95
C LEU A 153 2.51 19.77 -8.35
N THR A 154 2.72 20.76 -7.48
CA THR A 154 3.67 21.88 -7.71
C THR A 154 5.14 21.46 -7.54
N GLY A 155 5.39 20.32 -6.91
CA GLY A 155 6.74 19.78 -6.69
C GLY A 155 7.46 19.28 -7.95
N GLU A 156 8.69 18.83 -7.75
CA GLU A 156 9.43 18.11 -8.80
C GLU A 156 8.66 16.85 -9.21
N MET A 157 8.68 16.52 -10.51
CA MET A 157 8.04 15.32 -11.05
C MET A 157 8.72 14.06 -10.52
N ARG A 158 8.07 13.35 -9.60
CA ARG A 158 8.54 12.07 -9.03
C ARG A 158 7.70 10.88 -9.56
N PRO A 159 8.25 9.65 -9.61
CA PRO A 159 9.62 9.31 -9.29
C PRO A 159 10.63 9.94 -10.26
N SER A 160 11.77 10.34 -9.72
CA SER A 160 12.77 11.17 -10.42
C SER A 160 13.34 10.46 -11.65
N MET A 161 13.74 11.22 -12.67
CA MET A 161 14.24 10.63 -13.93
C MET A 161 15.51 9.77 -13.74
N SER A 162 16.30 10.03 -12.69
CA SER A 162 17.44 9.19 -12.28
C SER A 162 16.99 7.87 -11.66
N VAL A 163 15.96 7.87 -10.81
CA VAL A 163 15.34 6.64 -10.29
C VAL A 163 14.69 5.83 -11.41
N LEU A 164 13.94 6.45 -12.32
CA LEU A 164 13.40 5.74 -13.50
C LEU A 164 14.50 5.15 -14.40
N GLN A 165 15.69 5.77 -14.45
CA GLN A 165 16.86 5.22 -15.14
C GLN A 165 17.50 4.03 -14.42
N LYS A 166 17.57 4.05 -13.08
CA LYS A 166 18.01 2.91 -12.25
C LYS A 166 17.05 1.72 -12.35
N VAL A 167 15.74 2.01 -12.34
CA VAL A 167 14.67 1.02 -12.17
C VAL A 167 14.27 0.35 -13.49
N PHE A 168 14.01 1.13 -14.54
CA PHE A 168 13.56 0.59 -15.83
C PHE A 168 14.71 0.66 -16.85
N PRO A 169 15.48 -0.42 -17.10
CA PRO A 169 16.60 -0.39 -18.05
C PRO A 169 16.16 -0.29 -19.52
N ASP A 170 14.97 -0.78 -19.89
CA ASP A 170 14.40 -0.58 -21.23
C ASP A 170 13.94 0.87 -21.42
N LYS A 171 14.47 1.53 -22.46
CA LYS A 171 14.10 2.90 -22.82
C LYS A 171 12.60 3.04 -23.11
N ARG A 172 11.95 2.04 -23.71
CA ARG A 172 10.51 2.09 -24.06
C ARG A 172 9.63 2.18 -22.82
N VAL A 173 9.99 1.43 -21.76
CA VAL A 173 9.30 1.49 -20.46
C VAL A 173 9.53 2.85 -19.81
N ARG A 174 10.76 3.40 -19.83
CA ARG A 174 11.04 4.77 -19.33
C ARG A 174 10.32 5.86 -20.10
N ASP A 175 10.30 5.79 -21.42
CA ASP A 175 9.66 6.81 -22.26
C ASP A 175 8.14 6.83 -21.99
N ALA A 176 7.51 5.67 -21.84
CA ALA A 176 6.09 5.55 -21.46
C ALA A 176 5.81 5.97 -20.00
N ALA A 177 6.66 5.56 -19.05
CA ALA A 177 6.56 5.97 -17.65
C ALA A 177 6.69 7.50 -17.50
N SER A 178 7.69 8.08 -18.18
CA SER A 178 7.87 9.53 -18.21
C SER A 178 6.66 10.23 -18.85
N ALA A 179 6.09 9.69 -19.94
CA ALA A 179 4.88 10.26 -20.53
C ALA A 179 3.69 10.27 -19.54
N LEU A 180 3.48 9.19 -18.78
CA LEU A 180 2.46 9.14 -17.72
C LEU A 180 2.70 10.19 -16.62
N LEU A 181 3.91 10.29 -16.08
CA LEU A 181 4.21 11.30 -15.05
C LEU A 181 4.09 12.73 -15.57
N ASN A 182 4.55 12.98 -16.81
CA ASN A 182 4.38 14.30 -17.44
C ASN A 182 2.88 14.64 -17.57
N MET A 183 2.02 13.67 -17.90
CA MET A 183 0.58 13.89 -18.00
C MET A 183 -0.05 14.22 -16.62
N LEU A 184 0.31 13.45 -15.58
CA LEU A 184 -0.25 13.59 -14.23
C LEU A 184 0.21 14.88 -13.53
N TYR A 185 1.50 15.21 -13.61
CA TYR A 185 2.06 16.43 -13.02
C TYR A 185 1.74 17.69 -13.83
N LYS A 186 2.04 17.69 -15.13
CA LYS A 186 2.27 18.94 -15.89
C LYS A 186 1.12 19.40 -16.78
N THR A 187 0.04 18.62 -16.87
CA THR A 187 -1.17 19.04 -17.60
C THR A 187 -2.02 19.92 -16.66
N PRO A 188 -2.26 21.22 -16.96
CA PRO A 188 -2.95 22.11 -16.03
C PRO A 188 -4.46 21.89 -16.00
N ASP A 189 -5.09 21.76 -17.17
CA ASP A 189 -6.50 21.42 -17.32
C ASP A 189 -6.66 19.89 -17.22
N PHE A 190 -7.22 19.40 -16.12
CA PHE A 190 -7.42 17.96 -15.90
C PHE A 190 -8.78 17.45 -16.42
N ASN A 191 -9.59 18.32 -17.03
CA ASN A 191 -10.77 17.89 -17.77
C ASN A 191 -10.30 17.14 -19.05
N ASP A 192 -10.96 16.02 -19.40
CA ASP A 192 -10.60 15.07 -20.50
C ASP A 192 -9.25 14.36 -20.48
N VAL A 193 -8.30 14.70 -19.60
CA VAL A 193 -6.96 14.07 -19.62
C VAL A 193 -7.05 12.56 -19.59
N SER A 194 -8.04 12.11 -18.82
CA SER A 194 -8.72 10.84 -18.81
C SER A 194 -8.50 9.96 -20.06
N LYS A 195 -9.01 10.32 -21.26
CA LYS A 195 -8.89 9.46 -22.46
C LYS A 195 -7.42 9.22 -22.84
N HIS A 196 -6.62 10.28 -22.82
CA HIS A 196 -5.20 10.19 -23.16
C HIS A 196 -4.37 9.50 -22.06
N LEU A 197 -4.78 9.63 -20.80
CA LEU A 197 -4.21 8.86 -19.69
C LEU A 197 -4.46 7.36 -19.89
N GLY A 198 -5.64 6.95 -20.36
CA GLY A 198 -5.92 5.58 -20.79
C GLY A 198 -4.97 5.11 -21.90
N GLU A 199 -4.82 5.90 -22.97
CA GLU A 199 -3.88 5.63 -24.07
C GLU A 199 -2.43 5.48 -23.59
N LEU A 200 -1.99 6.32 -22.64
CA LEU A 200 -0.65 6.27 -22.04
C LEU A 200 -0.48 5.08 -21.07
N VAL A 201 -1.52 4.72 -20.31
CA VAL A 201 -1.53 3.57 -19.41
C VAL A 201 -1.43 2.28 -20.21
N ASP A 202 -2.14 2.16 -21.33
CA ASP A 202 -2.07 0.98 -22.19
C ASP A 202 -0.77 0.93 -23.01
N ALA A 203 -0.20 2.07 -23.39
CA ALA A 203 1.15 2.15 -23.96
C ALA A 203 2.22 1.69 -22.94
N TYR A 204 2.13 2.14 -21.68
CA TYR A 204 3.00 1.67 -20.61
C TYR A 204 2.81 0.17 -20.37
N LYS A 205 1.58 -0.33 -20.22
CA LYS A 205 1.32 -1.77 -20.01
C LYS A 205 1.89 -2.62 -21.16
N SER A 206 1.75 -2.16 -22.41
CA SER A 206 2.27 -2.85 -23.59
C SER A 206 3.80 -2.91 -23.63
N ALA A 207 4.49 -1.92 -23.08
CA ALA A 207 5.96 -1.93 -22.93
C ALA A 207 6.41 -2.72 -21.69
N ALA A 208 5.71 -2.55 -20.56
CA ALA A 208 6.10 -3.02 -19.24
C ALA A 208 5.64 -4.46 -18.93
N PHE A 209 4.57 -4.99 -19.53
CA PHE A 209 4.13 -6.37 -19.27
C PHE A 209 4.21 -7.26 -20.51
N ALA A 210 5.13 -6.92 -21.43
CA ALA A 210 5.51 -7.74 -22.58
C ALA A 210 6.23 -9.05 -22.17
N SER A 211 6.88 -9.06 -21.01
CA SER A 211 7.35 -10.28 -20.35
C SER A 211 6.27 -10.81 -19.41
N GLY A 212 6.03 -12.12 -19.44
CA GLY A 212 5.08 -12.78 -18.53
C GLY A 212 5.50 -12.72 -17.05
N MET A 213 4.60 -13.15 -16.17
CA MET A 213 4.82 -13.09 -14.72
C MET A 213 6.05 -13.92 -14.27
N PRO A 214 6.88 -13.42 -13.34
CA PRO A 214 8.07 -14.13 -12.84
C PRO A 214 7.78 -15.40 -12.00
N ILE A 215 6.51 -15.65 -11.64
CA ILE A 215 6.10 -16.81 -10.84
C ILE A 215 5.34 -17.78 -11.74
N ASP A 216 5.85 -19.00 -11.81
CA ASP A 216 5.23 -20.13 -12.51
C ASP A 216 3.90 -20.50 -11.82
N THR A 217 2.79 -20.12 -12.44
CA THR A 217 1.44 -20.34 -11.92
C THR A 217 1.07 -21.83 -11.82
N ALA A 218 1.75 -22.72 -12.55
CA ALA A 218 1.54 -24.16 -12.43
C ALA A 218 2.14 -24.75 -11.15
N LYS A 219 3.24 -24.17 -10.62
CA LYS A 219 3.81 -24.58 -9.32
C LYS A 219 2.86 -24.27 -8.16
N ILE A 220 2.39 -23.02 -8.08
CA ILE A 220 1.49 -22.57 -7.01
C ILE A 220 0.07 -23.12 -7.13
N GLY A 221 -0.29 -23.78 -8.24
CA GLY A 221 -1.61 -24.41 -8.42
C GLY A 221 -1.98 -25.43 -7.32
N LYS A 222 -0.98 -26.09 -6.70
CA LYS A 222 -1.22 -26.96 -5.53
C LYS A 222 -1.41 -26.18 -4.22
N ALA A 223 -0.82 -25.00 -4.08
CA ALA A 223 -1.01 -24.15 -2.91
C ALA A 223 -2.42 -23.52 -2.92
N PHE A 224 -2.90 -23.07 -4.09
CA PHE A 224 -4.30 -22.66 -4.28
C PHE A 224 -5.30 -23.77 -3.92
N ALA A 225 -5.01 -25.03 -4.25
CA ALA A 225 -5.89 -26.16 -3.93
C ALA A 225 -5.97 -26.50 -2.42
N ASN A 226 -5.04 -25.98 -1.61
CA ASN A 226 -4.94 -26.23 -0.17
C ASN A 226 -5.24 -24.97 0.68
N GLU A 227 -5.92 -23.97 0.10
CA GLU A 227 -6.09 -22.65 0.72
C GLU A 227 -6.94 -22.69 2.00
N ASP A 228 -7.92 -23.60 2.09
CA ASP A 228 -8.69 -23.89 3.31
C ASP A 228 -7.74 -24.18 4.51
N ALA A 229 -6.61 -24.88 4.27
CA ALA A 229 -5.57 -25.21 5.26
C ALA A 229 -4.51 -24.10 5.45
N TYR A 230 -4.73 -22.91 4.87
CA TYR A 230 -4.08 -21.67 5.29
C TYR A 230 -4.96 -20.90 6.28
N TYR A 231 -6.27 -20.82 6.01
CA TYR A 231 -7.24 -20.11 6.85
C TYR A 231 -7.56 -20.85 8.15
N ASP A 232 -7.47 -22.19 8.18
CA ASP A 232 -7.40 -22.97 9.42
C ASP A 232 -6.07 -22.73 10.14
N LYS A 233 -6.08 -21.70 11.00
CA LYS A 233 -4.97 -21.33 11.89
C LYS A 233 -4.99 -22.12 13.21
N SER A 234 -5.91 -23.08 13.41
CA SER A 234 -6.02 -23.83 14.67
C SER A 234 -4.80 -24.70 14.98
N ALA A 235 -4.02 -25.07 13.96
CA ALA A 235 -2.73 -25.74 14.14
C ALA A 235 -1.70 -24.90 14.92
N PHE A 236 -1.81 -23.57 14.87
CA PHE A 236 -0.92 -22.62 15.56
C PHE A 236 -1.56 -22.07 16.85
N VAL A 237 -2.87 -21.78 16.80
CA VAL A 237 -3.66 -21.29 17.94
C VAL A 237 -4.90 -22.18 18.10
N PRO A 238 -4.82 -23.30 18.86
CA PRO A 238 -5.89 -24.30 18.93
C PRO A 238 -7.25 -23.80 19.38
N ASP A 239 -7.29 -22.69 20.14
CA ASP A 239 -8.50 -22.07 20.65
C ASP A 239 -8.82 -20.72 19.97
N ILE A 240 -8.28 -20.47 18.76
CA ILE A 240 -8.42 -19.21 18.00
C ILE A 240 -9.89 -18.77 17.84
N LYS A 241 -10.82 -19.72 17.77
CA LYS A 241 -12.24 -19.45 17.71
C LYS A 241 -12.73 -18.63 18.91
N ARG A 242 -12.18 -18.80 20.12
CA ARG A 242 -12.58 -18.01 21.31
C ARG A 242 -12.33 -16.51 21.10
N PHE A 243 -11.26 -16.12 20.42
CA PHE A 243 -10.96 -14.72 20.10
C PHE A 243 -11.89 -14.17 18.99
N ARG A 244 -12.17 -14.98 17.96
CA ARG A 244 -13.12 -14.63 16.89
C ARG A 244 -14.56 -14.51 17.41
N ASP A 245 -14.99 -15.42 18.28
CA ASP A 245 -16.28 -15.37 18.97
C ASP A 245 -16.37 -14.12 19.88
N ALA A 246 -15.31 -13.78 20.62
CA ALA A 246 -15.29 -12.58 21.46
C ALA A 246 -15.45 -11.28 20.65
N ARG A 247 -14.80 -11.21 19.49
CA ARG A 247 -14.95 -10.12 18.49
C ARG A 247 -16.35 -10.08 17.88
N ALA A 248 -16.93 -11.23 17.50
CA ALA A 248 -18.24 -11.28 16.86
C ALA A 248 -19.39 -10.85 17.79
N TYR A 249 -19.20 -10.97 19.10
CA TYR A 249 -20.26 -10.83 20.10
C TYR A 249 -19.93 -9.85 21.24
N PHE A 250 -19.41 -8.66 20.91
CA PHE A 250 -18.96 -7.59 21.84
C PHE A 250 -19.80 -7.33 23.12
N ASP A 251 -21.09 -7.68 23.16
CA ASP A 251 -21.99 -7.50 24.32
C ASP A 251 -22.89 -8.73 24.57
N SER A 252 -22.37 -9.96 24.41
CA SER A 252 -23.15 -11.19 24.67
C SER A 252 -22.66 -12.01 25.87
N ALA A 253 -23.61 -12.65 26.55
CA ALA A 253 -23.35 -13.62 27.61
C ALA A 253 -22.70 -14.95 27.13
N ALA A 254 -22.42 -15.09 25.82
CA ALA A 254 -21.68 -16.21 25.26
C ALA A 254 -20.16 -15.95 25.14
N VAL A 255 -19.69 -14.72 25.36
CA VAL A 255 -18.26 -14.37 25.30
C VAL A 255 -17.50 -15.03 26.45
N GLN A 256 -16.66 -16.01 26.11
CA GLN A 256 -15.85 -16.77 27.09
C GLN A 256 -14.54 -16.07 27.51
N ILE A 257 -14.22 -14.90 26.94
CA ILE A 257 -13.00 -14.15 27.27
C ILE A 257 -13.37 -12.75 27.76
N LYS A 258 -13.09 -12.48 29.04
CA LYS A 258 -13.35 -11.16 29.67
C LYS A 258 -12.38 -10.08 29.21
N ASP A 259 -11.17 -10.47 28.83
CA ASP A 259 -10.09 -9.58 28.37
C ASP A 259 -9.28 -10.29 27.26
N PRO A 260 -9.75 -10.24 26.00
CA PRO A 260 -9.07 -10.90 24.89
C PRO A 260 -7.73 -10.25 24.55
N VAL A 261 -7.59 -8.94 24.79
CA VAL A 261 -6.34 -8.20 24.59
C VAL A 261 -5.27 -8.70 25.55
N GLY A 262 -5.55 -8.68 26.86
CA GLY A 262 -4.65 -9.17 27.89
C GLY A 262 -4.32 -10.67 27.75
N GLU A 263 -5.28 -11.50 27.33
CA GLU A 263 -5.01 -12.93 27.07
C GLU A 263 -4.09 -13.15 25.87
N ILE A 264 -4.27 -12.42 24.76
CA ILE A 264 -3.37 -12.52 23.59
C ILE A 264 -1.99 -11.95 23.92
N GLU A 265 -1.90 -10.75 24.50
CA GLU A 265 -0.62 -10.15 24.92
C GLU A 265 0.18 -11.06 25.84
N ALA A 266 -0.48 -11.67 26.85
CA ALA A 266 0.18 -12.57 27.80
C ALA A 266 0.76 -13.80 27.10
N ARG A 267 0.07 -14.34 26.10
CA ARG A 267 0.57 -15.45 25.27
C ARG A 267 1.76 -15.00 24.40
N MET A 268 1.67 -13.85 23.73
CA MET A 268 2.74 -13.32 22.86
C MET A 268 4.05 -12.96 23.60
N LYS A 269 4.01 -12.85 24.94
CA LYS A 269 5.18 -12.67 25.81
C LYS A 269 5.90 -13.99 26.14
N ALA A 270 5.29 -15.15 25.86
CA ALA A 270 5.92 -16.46 26.01
C ALA A 270 6.73 -16.86 24.76
N PRO A 271 7.75 -17.73 24.90
CA PRO A 271 8.46 -18.29 23.74
C PRO A 271 7.53 -19.11 22.84
N MET A 272 7.50 -18.77 21.54
CA MET A 272 6.73 -19.42 20.49
C MET A 272 7.47 -19.34 19.16
N ASP A 273 7.05 -20.13 18.17
CA ASP A 273 7.51 -19.97 16.80
C ASP A 273 6.95 -18.69 16.15
N PHE A 274 7.52 -18.32 15.00
CA PHE A 274 7.21 -17.05 14.35
C PHE A 274 5.86 -17.04 13.62
N ASP A 275 5.40 -18.18 13.07
CA ASP A 275 4.07 -18.27 12.45
C ASP A 275 2.97 -18.10 13.51
N THR A 276 3.07 -18.81 14.64
CA THR A 276 2.17 -18.65 15.80
C THR A 276 2.16 -17.20 16.31
N LYS A 277 3.31 -16.52 16.33
CA LYS A 277 3.38 -15.10 16.72
C LYS A 277 2.67 -14.18 15.72
N CYS A 278 2.80 -14.44 14.42
CA CYS A 278 2.06 -13.70 13.39
C CYS A 278 0.54 -13.96 13.49
N VAL A 279 0.11 -15.19 13.76
CA VAL A 279 -1.32 -15.51 13.99
C VAL A 279 -1.88 -14.74 15.18
N TYR A 280 -1.18 -14.73 16.33
CA TYR A 280 -1.64 -13.96 17.49
C TYR A 280 -1.68 -12.45 17.23
N ALA A 281 -0.74 -11.89 16.46
CA ALA A 281 -0.75 -10.46 16.12
C ALA A 281 -1.93 -10.07 15.21
N ILE A 282 -2.33 -10.93 14.27
CA ILE A 282 -3.50 -10.73 13.41
C ILE A 282 -4.80 -10.79 14.23
N GLU A 283 -4.94 -11.76 15.12
CA GLU A 283 -6.14 -11.82 15.96
C GLU A 283 -6.13 -10.73 17.05
N LEU A 284 -4.97 -10.17 17.42
CA LEU A 284 -4.86 -8.95 18.24
C LEU A 284 -5.43 -7.73 17.51
N SER A 285 -5.07 -7.48 16.24
CA SER A 285 -5.64 -6.36 15.47
C SER A 285 -7.14 -6.50 15.23
N HIS A 286 -7.66 -7.74 15.23
CA HIS A 286 -9.10 -8.00 15.16
C HIS A 286 -9.87 -7.64 16.45
N VAL A 287 -9.23 -7.60 17.63
CA VAL A 287 -9.87 -7.24 18.92
C VAL A 287 -9.43 -5.88 19.48
N GLN A 288 -8.26 -5.38 19.05
CA GLN A 288 -7.71 -4.07 19.41
C GLN A 288 -7.24 -3.33 18.14
N PRO A 289 -8.17 -2.71 17.39
CA PRO A 289 -7.84 -1.86 16.26
C PRO A 289 -6.89 -0.71 16.65
N VAL A 290 -6.13 -0.19 15.68
CA VAL A 290 -5.16 0.91 15.83
C VAL A 290 -3.96 0.62 16.76
N ASP A 291 -4.15 0.31 18.04
CA ASP A 291 -3.04 0.13 19.01
C ASP A 291 -2.11 -1.04 18.65
N CYS A 292 -2.64 -2.04 17.93
CA CYS A 292 -1.91 -3.21 17.44
C CYS A 292 -0.79 -2.91 16.42
N VAL A 293 -0.77 -1.70 15.84
CA VAL A 293 0.08 -1.35 14.69
C VAL A 293 1.58 -1.48 14.98
N ASP A 294 2.04 -1.13 16.18
CA ASP A 294 3.45 -1.35 16.58
C ASP A 294 3.81 -2.84 16.63
N THR A 295 2.87 -3.70 17.03
CA THR A 295 3.09 -5.15 17.11
C THR A 295 3.17 -5.79 15.71
N LEU A 296 2.28 -5.39 14.80
CA LEU A 296 2.31 -5.85 13.41
C LEU A 296 3.55 -5.31 12.66
N GLY A 297 3.86 -4.02 12.86
CA GLY A 297 5.03 -3.35 12.28
C GLY A 297 6.35 -4.01 12.70
N ALA A 298 6.52 -4.31 13.99
CA ALA A 298 7.69 -5.02 14.51
C ALA A 298 7.86 -6.44 13.95
N LEU A 299 6.78 -7.11 13.52
CA LEU A 299 6.88 -8.39 12.81
C LEU A 299 7.33 -8.22 11.36
N ILE A 300 6.84 -7.19 10.65
CA ILE A 300 7.28 -6.85 9.29
C ILE A 300 8.76 -6.48 9.29
N GLU A 301 9.17 -5.54 10.15
CA GLU A 301 10.56 -5.07 10.26
C GLU A 301 11.55 -6.12 10.78
N SER A 302 11.07 -7.22 11.38
CA SER A 302 11.93 -8.33 11.80
C SER A 302 12.65 -9.04 10.66
N ARG A 303 12.11 -8.95 9.42
CA ARG A 303 12.59 -9.65 8.21
C ARG A 303 12.65 -11.18 8.34
N ILE A 304 11.97 -11.76 9.32
CA ILE A 304 11.75 -13.20 9.46
C ILE A 304 10.54 -13.58 8.58
N TYR A 305 10.65 -14.67 7.83
CA TYR A 305 9.54 -15.17 7.04
C TYR A 305 8.50 -15.88 7.92
N SER A 306 7.23 -15.57 7.66
CA SER A 306 6.06 -16.33 8.12
C SER A 306 5.16 -16.54 6.91
N ARG A 307 4.43 -17.67 6.85
CA ARG A 307 3.39 -17.87 5.84
C ARG A 307 2.26 -16.83 5.96
N TYR A 308 2.08 -16.26 7.16
CA TYR A 308 1.10 -15.22 7.47
C TYR A 308 1.64 -13.78 7.27
N LEU A 309 2.89 -13.58 6.85
CA LEU A 309 3.52 -12.25 6.71
C LEU A 309 2.77 -11.29 5.76
N LEU A 310 2.13 -11.81 4.72
CA LEU A 310 1.25 -11.02 3.85
C LEU A 310 0.08 -10.42 4.65
N GLU A 311 -0.61 -11.26 5.42
CA GLU A 311 -1.80 -10.89 6.18
C GLU A 311 -1.49 -9.97 7.37
N VAL A 312 -0.27 -10.11 7.95
CA VAL A 312 0.29 -9.13 8.91
C VAL A 312 0.46 -7.76 8.25
N TRP A 313 0.98 -7.68 7.02
CA TRP A 313 1.13 -6.42 6.28
C TRP A 313 -0.22 -5.83 5.84
N GLU A 314 -1.18 -6.66 5.45
CA GLU A 314 -2.54 -6.21 5.09
C GLU A 314 -3.30 -5.65 6.29
N ASN A 315 -3.22 -6.31 7.46
CA ASN A 315 -3.72 -5.77 8.73
C ASN A 315 -2.99 -4.47 9.11
N TRP A 316 -1.65 -4.47 9.10
CA TRP A 316 -0.85 -3.30 9.49
C TRP A 316 -1.24 -2.06 8.66
N ARG A 317 -1.30 -2.23 7.33
CA ARG A 317 -1.67 -1.15 6.41
C ARG A 317 -3.08 -0.64 6.68
N ALA A 318 -4.04 -1.54 6.93
CA ALA A 318 -5.43 -1.18 7.12
C ALA A 318 -5.66 -0.49 8.47
N GLU A 319 -5.04 -0.94 9.55
CA GLU A 319 -5.09 -0.29 10.86
C GLU A 319 -4.34 1.04 10.88
N ALA A 320 -3.17 1.14 10.22
CA ALA A 320 -2.43 2.39 10.05
C ALA A 320 -3.22 3.43 9.26
N GLN A 321 -3.84 3.02 8.15
CA GLN A 321 -4.76 3.86 7.37
C GLN A 321 -5.93 4.33 8.24
N PHE A 322 -6.60 3.42 8.96
CA PHE A 322 -7.77 3.75 9.75
C PHE A 322 -7.46 4.70 10.93
N GLY A 323 -6.36 4.48 11.64
CA GLY A 323 -6.00 5.22 12.86
C GLY A 323 -5.40 6.61 12.62
N TRP A 324 -4.48 6.75 11.65
CA TRP A 324 -3.71 7.99 11.47
C TRP A 324 -4.20 8.87 10.32
N PHE A 325 -4.68 8.23 9.26
CA PHE A 325 -5.01 8.87 7.98
C PHE A 325 -6.53 8.86 7.68
N GLY A 326 -7.30 8.04 8.41
CA GLY A 326 -8.76 7.96 8.38
C GLY A 326 -9.36 7.09 7.28
N CYS A 327 -10.68 6.94 7.32
CA CYS A 327 -11.45 6.04 6.44
C CYS A 327 -12.29 6.75 5.37
N SER A 328 -12.21 8.09 5.26
CA SER A 328 -13.04 8.87 4.33
C SER A 328 -12.56 8.75 2.88
N ASN A 329 -13.41 9.12 1.91
CA ASN A 329 -12.96 9.42 0.54
C ASN A 329 -12.06 10.66 0.49
N ASP A 330 -12.21 11.54 1.48
CA ASP A 330 -11.49 12.78 1.64
C ASP A 330 -10.29 12.66 2.61
N SER A 331 -9.95 11.45 3.04
CA SER A 331 -8.81 11.14 3.89
C SER A 331 -7.46 11.24 3.16
N GLU A 332 -6.42 11.45 3.94
CA GLU A 332 -5.04 11.11 3.62
C GLU A 332 -4.98 9.62 3.20
N ILE A 333 -4.31 9.29 2.10
CA ILE A 333 -4.00 7.89 1.74
C ILE A 333 -2.60 7.89 1.13
N PRO A 334 -1.54 7.60 1.91
CA PRO A 334 -0.15 7.65 1.45
C PRO A 334 0.28 6.30 0.84
N ASN A 335 -0.18 5.99 -0.38
CA ASN A 335 0.07 4.70 -1.00
C ASN A 335 1.56 4.46 -1.31
N ALA A 336 2.34 5.49 -1.67
CA ALA A 336 3.80 5.35 -1.83
C ALA A 336 4.50 4.89 -0.55
N TYR A 337 4.05 5.32 0.62
CA TYR A 337 4.56 4.85 1.92
C TYR A 337 4.19 3.37 2.17
N TYR A 338 2.95 2.97 1.86
CA TYR A 338 2.55 1.56 1.98
C TYR A 338 3.34 0.65 1.02
N LEU A 339 3.66 1.12 -0.19
CA LEU A 339 4.54 0.44 -1.15
C LEU A 339 5.99 0.35 -0.63
N LYS A 340 6.52 1.43 -0.03
CA LYS A 340 7.84 1.42 0.64
C LYS A 340 7.92 0.34 1.73
N ILE A 341 6.90 0.20 2.58
CA ILE A 341 6.87 -0.86 3.60
C ILE A 341 6.69 -2.26 2.98
N ARG A 342 5.93 -2.37 1.88
CA ARG A 342 5.77 -3.63 1.12
C ARG A 342 7.11 -4.22 0.65
N ASN A 343 8.11 -3.40 0.36
CA ASN A 343 9.46 -3.84 -0.01
C ASN A 343 10.11 -4.76 1.04
N ILE A 344 9.80 -4.56 2.32
CA ILE A 344 10.32 -5.38 3.43
C ILE A 344 9.74 -6.80 3.35
N CYS A 345 8.43 -6.91 3.12
CA CYS A 345 7.74 -8.19 2.93
C CYS A 345 8.26 -8.91 1.67
N ALA A 346 8.43 -8.19 0.55
CA ALA A 346 8.90 -8.76 -0.70
C ALA A 346 10.33 -9.32 -0.58
N ASN A 347 11.28 -8.53 -0.05
CA ASN A 347 12.65 -9.01 0.22
C ASN A 347 12.64 -10.25 1.15
N THR A 348 11.82 -10.25 2.19
CA THR A 348 11.71 -11.36 3.14
C THR A 348 11.20 -12.65 2.48
N MET A 349 10.18 -12.56 1.62
CA MET A 349 9.66 -13.70 0.87
C MET A 349 10.66 -14.21 -0.18
N ILE A 350 11.34 -13.32 -0.91
CA ILE A 350 12.38 -13.70 -1.89
C ILE A 350 13.54 -14.42 -1.18
N ARG A 351 14.04 -13.86 -0.06
CA ARG A 351 15.10 -14.44 0.77
C ARG A 351 14.75 -15.85 1.26
N HIS A 352 13.49 -16.08 1.63
CA HIS A 352 13.01 -17.40 2.04
C HIS A 352 12.96 -18.38 0.86
N ILE A 353 12.31 -17.99 -0.25
CA ILE A 353 12.18 -18.81 -1.46
C ILE A 353 13.55 -19.21 -2.03
N GLN A 354 14.56 -18.34 -1.95
CA GLN A 354 15.92 -18.64 -2.39
C GLN A 354 16.68 -19.67 -1.53
N LYS A 355 16.19 -19.93 -0.31
CA LYS A 355 16.66 -20.95 0.64
C LYS A 355 15.77 -22.20 0.60
N HIS A 356 14.49 -22.02 0.29
CA HIS A 356 13.43 -23.03 0.27
C HIS A 356 12.64 -23.02 -1.07
N PRO A 357 13.27 -23.35 -2.20
CA PRO A 357 12.63 -23.33 -3.53
C PRO A 357 11.52 -24.38 -3.71
N GLU A 358 11.36 -25.28 -2.74
CA GLU A 358 10.25 -26.22 -2.61
C GLU A 358 8.97 -25.62 -1.99
N ASP A 359 9.05 -24.45 -1.34
CA ASP A 359 7.93 -23.82 -0.62
C ASP A 359 6.96 -23.12 -1.58
N ASN A 360 6.01 -23.91 -2.09
CA ASN A 360 4.95 -23.45 -2.97
C ASN A 360 3.94 -22.51 -2.28
N ASP A 361 3.86 -22.50 -0.93
CA ASP A 361 3.03 -21.53 -0.21
C ASP A 361 3.72 -20.16 -0.19
N ALA A 362 5.04 -20.10 0.06
CA ALA A 362 5.81 -18.87 -0.05
C ALA A 362 5.72 -18.23 -1.45
N TYR A 363 5.82 -19.03 -2.52
CA TYR A 363 5.55 -18.55 -3.88
C TYR A 363 4.13 -17.99 -4.04
N LEU A 364 3.10 -18.58 -3.41
CA LEU A 364 1.73 -18.08 -3.43
C LEU A 364 1.56 -16.79 -2.62
N ARG A 365 2.20 -16.65 -1.45
CA ARG A 365 2.18 -15.42 -0.66
C ARG A 365 2.87 -14.27 -1.41
N LEU A 366 4.02 -14.53 -2.05
CA LEU A 366 4.69 -13.55 -2.90
C LEU A 366 3.86 -13.18 -4.14
N PHE A 367 3.23 -14.16 -4.81
CA PHE A 367 2.30 -13.93 -5.92
C PHE A 367 1.18 -12.95 -5.49
N ARG A 368 0.57 -13.16 -4.32
CA ARG A 368 -0.48 -12.27 -3.79
C ARG A 368 0.08 -10.90 -3.40
N LEU A 369 1.26 -10.83 -2.80
CA LEU A 369 1.91 -9.55 -2.48
C LEU A 369 2.19 -8.70 -3.73
N LEU A 370 2.50 -9.33 -4.87
CA LEU A 370 2.72 -8.65 -6.16
C LEU A 370 1.42 -8.13 -6.83
N TYR A 371 0.26 -8.66 -6.44
CA TYR A 371 -1.05 -8.34 -7.04
C TYR A 371 -2.01 -7.55 -6.13
N CYS A 372 -1.83 -7.61 -4.81
CA CYS A 372 -2.70 -6.88 -3.88
C CYS A 372 -2.59 -5.37 -4.15
N GLU A 373 -3.72 -4.71 -4.31
CA GLU A 373 -3.79 -3.33 -4.81
C GLU A 373 -3.55 -2.31 -3.68
N PRO A 374 -3.21 -1.04 -3.99
CA PRO A 374 -3.21 0.06 -3.02
C PRO A 374 -4.61 0.28 -2.40
N ILE A 375 -4.75 1.24 -1.49
CA ILE A 375 -6.07 1.65 -1.00
C ILE A 375 -6.59 2.74 -1.93
N HIS A 376 -7.72 2.51 -2.60
CA HIS A 376 -8.34 3.48 -3.49
C HIS A 376 -9.41 4.34 -2.80
N ARG A 377 -9.56 5.58 -3.29
CA ARG A 377 -10.65 6.49 -2.91
C ARG A 377 -11.93 6.09 -3.63
N GLY A 378 -13.05 5.99 -2.91
CA GLY A 378 -14.38 5.69 -3.47
C GLY A 378 -14.78 4.21 -3.54
N GLY A 379 -13.91 3.25 -3.19
CA GLY A 379 -14.22 1.81 -3.27
C GLY A 379 -15.00 1.23 -2.07
N GLY A 380 -15.26 2.02 -1.02
CA GLY A 380 -15.93 1.55 0.21
C GLY A 380 -17.35 2.11 0.42
N LEU A 381 -18.22 1.31 1.04
CA LEU A 381 -19.58 1.72 1.47
C LEU A 381 -19.60 2.93 2.43
N PHE A 382 -18.48 3.24 3.07
CA PHE A 382 -18.34 4.27 4.10
C PHE A 382 -17.21 5.28 3.83
N GLY A 383 -16.62 5.25 2.62
CA GLY A 383 -15.46 6.07 2.26
C GLY A 383 -14.45 5.28 1.43
N ASN A 384 -13.16 5.40 1.75
CA ASN A 384 -12.12 4.65 1.06
C ASN A 384 -12.16 3.15 1.41
N GLU A 385 -11.40 2.36 0.66
CA GLU A 385 -11.46 0.89 0.74
C GLU A 385 -11.02 0.30 2.09
N VAL A 386 -10.38 1.07 2.99
CA VAL A 386 -9.91 0.55 4.29
C VAL A 386 -11.02 -0.14 5.07
N VAL A 387 -12.25 0.37 5.03
CA VAL A 387 -13.38 -0.24 5.76
C VAL A 387 -13.79 -1.56 5.11
N ALA A 388 -13.73 -1.68 3.78
CA ALA A 388 -13.99 -2.92 3.07
C ALA A 388 -12.87 -3.96 3.32
N ILE A 389 -11.61 -3.52 3.35
CA ILE A 389 -10.44 -4.35 3.66
C ILE A 389 -10.50 -4.86 5.11
N LEU A 390 -10.73 -3.99 6.10
CA LEU A 390 -10.90 -4.39 7.49
C LEU A 390 -12.10 -5.32 7.68
N CYS A 391 -13.22 -5.05 7.01
CA CYS A 391 -14.36 -5.96 7.00
C CYS A 391 -14.01 -7.31 6.36
N HIS A 392 -13.20 -7.37 5.29
CA HIS A 392 -12.79 -8.64 4.68
C HIS A 392 -11.84 -9.44 5.58
N LEU A 393 -10.77 -8.82 6.08
CA LEU A 393 -9.80 -9.44 7.00
C LEU A 393 -10.49 -9.99 8.25
N ARG A 394 -11.40 -9.21 8.84
CA ARG A 394 -12.17 -9.63 10.02
C ARG A 394 -13.24 -10.67 9.66
N SER A 395 -13.92 -10.57 8.51
CA SER A 395 -14.92 -11.57 8.05
C SER A 395 -14.33 -12.81 7.36
N ALA A 396 -13.03 -13.07 7.50
CA ALA A 396 -12.39 -14.35 7.21
C ALA A 396 -12.78 -15.45 8.22
N GLU A 397 -14.09 -15.69 8.35
CA GLU A 397 -14.72 -16.82 9.03
C GLU A 397 -15.23 -17.84 8.00
N TYR A 398 -14.28 -18.47 7.29
CA TYR A 398 -14.49 -19.68 6.48
C TYR A 398 -13.34 -20.65 6.71
#